data_AF-A0A254UKS2-F1
#
_entry.id   AF-A0A254UKS2-F1
#
_cell.length_a   1.000
_cell.length_b   1.000
_cell.length_c   1.000
_cell.angle_alpha   90.00
_cell.angle_beta   90.00
_cell.angle_gamma   90.00
#
_symmetry.space_group_name_H-M   'P 1'
#
loop_
_entity.id
_entity.type
_entity.pdbx_description
1 polymer ?
#
loop_
_entity_poly.entity_id
_entity_poly.type
_entity_poly.pdbx_seq_one_letter_code
_entity_poly.pdbx_strand_id
1 'polypeptide(L)'
;MELFWDILISALLVIGGIFGLVGSFGLVKLPDPMTRLHAPTKAATLGVGAILIASMVWFAVKQGHVTLHELMVTIFIFLTAPITAHFISKANIFRDWPPEKLPKPAGEGDWAVHTADADTSKGELAVEREKNIPHEND
;
A
#
# COMPACT_ATOMS: atom_id res chain seq x y z
N MET A 1 5.27 35.17 -21.84
CA MET A 1 5.77 33.83 -21.48
C MET A 1 5.27 33.42 -20.10
N GLU A 2 5.25 34.31 -19.10
CA GLU A 2 4.72 34.04 -17.74
C GLU A 2 3.26 33.53 -17.72
N LEU A 3 2.35 34.18 -18.45
CA LEU A 3 0.92 33.81 -18.45
C LEU A 3 0.66 32.35 -18.85
N PHE A 4 1.44 31.82 -19.80
CA PHE A 4 1.29 30.43 -20.23
C PHE A 4 1.63 29.45 -19.10
N TRP A 5 2.72 29.72 -18.36
CA TRP A 5 3.12 28.89 -17.21
C TRP A 5 2.10 28.97 -16.08
N ASP A 6 1.56 30.16 -15.79
CA ASP A 6 0.53 30.33 -14.76
C ASP A 6 -0.74 29.55 -15.09
N ILE A 7 -1.18 29.55 -16.35
CA ILE A 7 -2.33 28.77 -16.83
C ILE A 7 -2.04 27.27 -16.71
N LEU A 8 -0.85 26.82 -17.12
CA LEU A 8 -0.46 25.41 -17.03
C LEU A 8 -0.45 24.91 -15.59
N ILE A 9 0.20 25.65 -14.68
CA ILE A 9 0.28 25.32 -13.25
C ILE A 9 -1.12 25.27 -12.64
N SER A 10 -1.95 26.28 -12.94
CA SER A 10 -3.33 26.32 -12.45
C SER A 10 -4.15 25.12 -12.94
N ALA A 11 -4.02 24.76 -14.23
CA ALA A 11 -4.70 23.60 -14.79
C ALA A 11 -4.27 22.29 -14.10
N LEU A 12 -2.96 22.09 -13.87
CA LEU A 12 -2.45 20.93 -13.16
C LEU A 12 -2.97 20.85 -11.72
N LEU A 13 -3.03 21.98 -11.00
CA LEU A 13 -3.58 22.04 -9.64
C LEU A 13 -5.07 21.70 -9.60
N VAL A 14 -5.86 22.21 -10.55
CA VAL A 14 -7.29 21.90 -10.66
C VAL A 14 -7.50 20.41 -10.95
N ILE A 15 -6.75 19.85 -11.91
CA ILE A 15 -6.78 18.41 -12.20
C ILE A 15 -6.39 17.61 -10.96
N GLY A 16 -5.32 18.01 -10.27
CA GLY A 16 -4.87 17.42 -9.01
C GLY A 16 -5.97 17.36 -7.96
N GLY A 17 -6.66 18.49 -7.76
CA GLY A 17 -7.79 18.63 -6.84
C GLY A 17 -8.98 17.75 -7.23
N ILE A 18 -9.35 17.69 -8.52
CA ILE A 18 -10.42 16.82 -9.01
C ILE A 18 -10.11 15.36 -8.73
N PHE A 19 -8.90 14.89 -9.04
CA PHE A 19 -8.49 13.52 -8.75
C PHE A 19 -8.46 13.22 -7.24
N GLY A 20 -8.02 14.17 -6.42
CA GLY A 20 -8.08 14.07 -4.96
C GLY A 20 -9.51 13.92 -4.42
N LEU A 21 -10.44 14.73 -4.93
CA LEU A 21 -11.86 14.64 -4.58
C LEU A 21 -12.49 13.32 -5.04
N VAL A 22 -12.28 12.93 -6.29
CA VAL A 22 -12.80 11.66 -6.85
C VAL A 22 -12.21 10.46 -6.11
N GLY A 23 -10.92 10.48 -5.77
CA GLY A 23 -10.27 9.43 -4.99
C GLY A 23 -10.87 9.28 -3.60
N SER A 24 -11.06 10.40 -2.89
CA SER A 24 -11.65 10.43 -1.55
C SER A 24 -13.10 9.97 -1.56
N PHE A 25 -13.87 10.43 -2.55
CA PHE A 25 -15.26 10.01 -2.74
C PHE A 25 -15.36 8.51 -3.08
N GLY A 26 -14.52 8.03 -3.99
CA GLY A 26 -14.47 6.61 -4.36
C GLY A 26 -14.11 5.70 -3.18
N LEU A 27 -13.23 6.15 -2.29
CA LEU A 27 -12.86 5.42 -1.07
C LEU A 27 -14.05 5.20 -0.12
N VAL A 28 -14.99 6.15 -0.05
CA VAL A 28 -16.18 6.07 0.81
C VAL A 28 -17.33 5.33 0.12
N LYS A 29 -17.46 5.48 -1.21
CA LYS A 29 -18.64 4.98 -1.95
C LYS A 29 -18.53 3.52 -2.39
N LEU A 30 -17.32 3.01 -2.64
CA LEU A 30 -17.14 1.69 -3.23
C LEU A 30 -17.38 0.56 -2.20
N PRO A 31 -18.02 -0.56 -2.60
CA PRO A 31 -18.47 -1.60 -1.66
C PRO A 31 -17.37 -2.59 -1.25
N ASP A 32 -16.41 -2.88 -2.13
CA ASP A 32 -15.39 -3.91 -1.91
C ASP A 32 -14.02 -3.29 -1.57
N PRO A 33 -13.25 -3.80 -0.58
CA PRO A 33 -11.95 -3.24 -0.18
C PRO A 33 -10.96 -3.09 -1.33
N MET A 34 -10.94 -4.02 -2.27
CA MET A 34 -10.00 -4.00 -3.39
C MET A 34 -10.41 -2.96 -4.43
N THR A 35 -11.71 -2.82 -4.68
CA THR A 35 -12.23 -1.71 -5.50
C THR A 35 -12.00 -0.36 -4.82
N ARG A 36 -12.16 -0.27 -3.50
CA ARG A 36 -11.88 0.93 -2.70
C ARG A 36 -10.42 1.34 -2.78
N LEU A 37 -9.48 0.40 -2.92
CA LEU A 37 -8.04 0.70 -3.04
C LEU A 37 -7.67 1.33 -4.40
N HIS A 38 -8.44 1.04 -5.46
CA HIS A 38 -8.20 1.60 -6.79
C HIS A 38 -8.45 3.11 -6.87
N ALA A 39 -9.41 3.64 -6.11
CA ALA A 39 -9.73 5.07 -6.16
C ALA A 39 -8.62 5.95 -5.54
N PRO A 40 -8.12 5.69 -4.32
CA PRO A 40 -6.98 6.39 -3.73
C PRO A 40 -5.68 6.23 -4.52
N THR A 41 -5.42 5.05 -5.10
CA THR A 41 -4.19 4.84 -5.89
C THR A 41 -4.17 5.66 -7.17
N LYS A 42 -5.31 5.82 -7.85
CA LYS A 42 -5.44 6.76 -8.99
C LYS A 42 -5.27 8.21 -8.56
N ALA A 43 -5.84 8.57 -7.41
CA ALA A 43 -5.70 9.94 -6.87
C ALA A 43 -4.26 10.26 -6.44
N ALA A 44 -3.54 9.31 -5.86
CA ALA A 44 -2.14 9.47 -5.50
C ALA A 44 -1.24 9.62 -6.74
N THR A 45 -1.43 8.76 -7.74
CA THR A 45 -0.56 8.77 -8.93
C THR A 45 -0.84 9.95 -9.87
N LEU A 46 -2.10 10.17 -10.26
CA LEU A 46 -2.48 11.26 -11.17
C LEU A 46 -2.71 12.58 -10.45
N GLY A 47 -3.38 12.56 -9.29
CA GLY A 47 -3.73 13.77 -8.56
C GLY A 47 -2.51 14.39 -7.89
N VAL A 48 -1.86 13.66 -6.97
CA VAL A 48 -0.65 14.16 -6.29
C VAL A 48 0.49 14.31 -7.30
N GLY A 49 0.63 13.42 -8.28
CA GLY A 49 1.60 13.57 -9.36
C GLY A 49 1.44 14.88 -10.14
N ALA A 50 0.22 15.28 -10.50
CA ALA A 50 -0.04 16.57 -11.16
C ALA A 50 0.36 17.76 -10.28
N ILE A 51 0.08 17.71 -8.98
CA ILE A 51 0.46 18.77 -8.02
C ILE A 51 1.98 18.87 -7.90
N LEU A 52 2.69 17.74 -7.85
CA LEU A 52 4.15 17.72 -7.76
C LEU A 52 4.81 18.26 -9.03
N ILE A 53 4.30 17.90 -10.21
CA ILE A 53 4.76 18.47 -11.49
C ILE A 53 4.49 19.98 -11.52
N ALA A 54 3.32 20.43 -11.07
CA ALA A 54 3.00 21.85 -10.98
C ALA A 54 3.99 22.60 -10.08
N SER A 55 4.33 22.02 -8.93
CA SER A 55 5.33 22.56 -7.99
C SER A 55 6.70 22.68 -8.63
N MET A 56 7.19 21.60 -9.25
CA MET A 56 8.49 21.58 -9.92
C MET A 56 8.58 22.62 -11.05
N VAL A 57 7.52 22.76 -11.86
CA VAL A 57 7.46 23.76 -12.93
C VAL A 57 7.48 25.17 -12.35
N TRP A 58 6.71 25.43 -11.28
CA TRP A 58 6.69 26.74 -10.63
C TRP A 58 8.06 27.13 -10.07
N PHE A 59 8.73 26.24 -9.34
CA PHE A 59 10.06 26.49 -8.80
C PHE A 59 11.12 26.67 -9.90
N ALA A 60 11.08 25.84 -10.96
CA ALA A 60 11.99 25.96 -12.08
C ALA A 60 11.87 27.32 -12.78
N VAL A 61 10.64 27.83 -12.97
CA VAL A 61 10.39 29.10 -13.66
C VAL A 61 10.65 30.31 -12.75
N LYS A 62 10.25 30.27 -11.47
CA LYS A 62 10.34 31.44 -10.57
C LYS A 62 11.66 31.57 -9.81
N GLN A 63 12.30 30.46 -9.45
CA GLN A 63 13.48 30.48 -8.59
C GLN A 63 14.76 30.01 -9.31
N GLY A 64 14.63 29.44 -10.51
CA GLY A 64 15.78 29.00 -11.33
C GLY A 64 16.54 27.80 -10.77
N HIS A 65 16.08 27.23 -9.65
CA HIS A 65 16.72 26.11 -8.96
C HIS A 65 15.65 25.11 -8.54
N VAL A 66 15.90 23.83 -8.82
CA VAL A 66 15.07 22.73 -8.29
C VAL A 66 15.54 22.44 -6.87
N THR A 67 14.65 22.58 -5.90
CA THR A 67 14.98 22.32 -4.50
C THR A 67 14.99 20.81 -4.24
N LEU A 68 16.07 20.30 -3.65
CA LEU A 68 16.24 18.88 -3.32
C LEU A 68 15.06 18.33 -2.47
N HIS A 69 14.47 19.18 -1.64
CA HIS A 69 13.31 18.86 -0.82
C HIS A 69 12.08 18.43 -1.64
N GLU A 70 11.75 19.11 -2.74
CA GLU A 70 10.58 18.77 -3.57
C GLU A 70 10.75 17.41 -4.27
N LEU A 71 11.96 17.14 -4.74
CA LEU A 71 12.30 15.85 -5.32
C LEU A 71 12.17 14.74 -4.26
N MET A 72 12.62 15.01 -3.03
CA MET A 72 12.54 14.06 -1.92
C MET A 72 11.09 13.75 -1.53
N VAL A 73 10.22 14.77 -1.44
CA VAL A 73 8.78 14.59 -1.20
C VAL A 73 8.14 13.80 -2.34
N THR A 74 8.48 14.11 -3.58
CA THR A 74 7.97 13.42 -4.77
C THR A 74 8.28 11.93 -4.71
N ILE A 75 9.56 11.58 -4.56
CA ILE A 75 10.01 10.18 -4.48
C ILE A 75 9.37 9.48 -3.28
N PHE A 76 9.34 10.14 -2.12
CA PHE A 76 8.79 9.55 -0.91
C PHE A 76 7.30 9.21 -1.06
N ILE A 77 6.47 10.13 -1.56
CA ILE A 77 5.04 9.86 -1.77
C ILE A 77 4.85 8.79 -2.86
N PHE A 78 5.57 8.88 -3.98
CA PHE A 78 5.44 7.92 -5.08
C PHE A 78 5.89 6.51 -4.72
N LEU A 79 6.82 6.37 -3.76
CA LEU A 79 7.27 5.07 -3.27
C LEU A 79 6.36 4.52 -2.19
N THR A 80 5.96 5.35 -1.23
CA THR A 80 5.14 4.92 -0.09
C THR A 80 3.72 4.52 -0.51
N ALA A 81 3.10 5.26 -1.42
CA ALA A 81 1.75 4.96 -1.89
C ALA A 81 1.57 3.54 -2.50
N PRO A 82 2.38 3.09 -3.47
CA PRO A 82 2.25 1.74 -4.04
C PRO A 82 2.67 0.65 -3.06
N ILE A 83 3.67 0.89 -2.19
CA ILE A 83 4.07 -0.08 -1.17
C ILE A 83 2.91 -0.31 -0.19
N THR A 84 2.34 0.76 0.36
CA THR A 84 1.18 0.68 1.26
C THR A 84 0.00 -0.02 0.58
N ALA A 85 -0.30 0.32 -0.68
CA ALA A 85 -1.35 -0.35 -1.44
C ALA A 85 -1.08 -1.86 -1.61
N HIS A 86 0.15 -2.25 -1.91
CA HIS A 86 0.53 -3.65 -2.05
C HIS A 86 0.33 -4.43 -0.74
N PHE A 87 0.77 -3.87 0.40
CA PHE A 87 0.57 -4.49 1.71
C PHE A 87 -0.91 -4.60 2.09
N ILE A 88 -1.71 -3.55 1.87
CA ILE A 88 -3.17 -3.59 2.15
C ILE A 88 -3.85 -4.64 1.28
N SER A 89 -3.51 -4.71 -0.01
CA SER A 89 -4.06 -5.71 -0.93
C SER A 89 -3.72 -7.13 -0.47
N LYS A 90 -2.45 -7.38 -0.14
CA LYS A 90 -2.01 -8.67 0.39
C LYS A 90 -2.76 -9.04 1.67
N ALA A 91 -2.87 -8.13 2.63
CA ALA A 91 -3.60 -8.35 3.88
C ALA A 91 -5.09 -8.64 3.64
N ASN A 92 -5.73 -7.95 2.70
CA ASN A 92 -7.14 -8.18 2.38
C ASN A 92 -7.37 -9.57 1.75
N ILE A 93 -6.48 -10.01 0.86
CA ILE A 93 -6.55 -11.35 0.25
C ILE A 93 -6.48 -12.42 1.34
N PHE A 94 -5.50 -12.35 2.26
CA PHE A 94 -5.37 -13.35 3.32
C PHE A 94 -6.49 -13.29 4.38
N ARG A 95 -7.17 -12.15 4.53
CA ARG A 95 -8.31 -12.02 5.45
C ARG A 95 -9.60 -12.59 4.87
N ASP A 96 -9.90 -12.29 3.61
CA ASP A 96 -11.23 -12.51 3.05
C ASP A 96 -11.30 -13.74 2.12
N TRP A 97 -10.17 -14.27 1.62
CA TRP A 97 -10.18 -15.44 0.74
C TRP A 97 -9.98 -16.76 1.51
N PRO A 98 -10.78 -17.80 1.22
CA PRO A 98 -10.55 -19.13 1.78
C PRO A 98 -9.24 -19.74 1.25
N PRO A 99 -8.57 -20.61 2.04
CA PRO A 99 -7.28 -21.20 1.67
C PRO A 99 -7.28 -21.89 0.30
N GLU A 100 -8.41 -22.49 -0.10
CA GLU A 100 -8.51 -23.18 -1.39
C GLU A 100 -8.40 -22.24 -2.61
N LYS A 101 -8.70 -20.94 -2.43
CA LYS A 101 -8.64 -19.93 -3.50
C LYS A 101 -7.29 -19.20 -3.55
N LEU A 102 -6.42 -19.41 -2.57
CA LEU A 102 -5.11 -18.77 -2.56
C LEU A 102 -4.19 -19.44 -3.60
N PRO A 103 -3.38 -18.66 -4.33
CA PRO A 103 -2.35 -19.23 -5.18
C PRO A 103 -1.37 -20.06 -4.35
N LYS A 104 -0.92 -21.20 -4.86
CA LYS A 104 0.04 -22.05 -4.14
C LYS A 104 1.37 -21.29 -3.98
N PRO A 105 1.98 -21.29 -2.78
CA PRO A 105 3.30 -20.72 -2.58
C PRO A 105 4.35 -21.37 -3.49
N ALA A 106 5.43 -20.65 -3.78
CA ALA A 106 6.59 -21.23 -4.44
C ALA A 106 7.35 -22.11 -3.41
N GLY A 107 6.98 -23.40 -3.31
CA GLY A 107 7.59 -24.38 -2.40
C GLY A 107 6.61 -25.46 -1.95
N GLU A 108 7.06 -26.37 -1.09
CA GLU A 108 6.23 -27.45 -0.51
C GLU A 108 5.40 -27.00 0.72
N GLY A 109 5.55 -25.75 1.18
CA GLY A 109 4.88 -25.21 2.36
C GLY A 109 3.61 -24.41 2.07
N ASP A 110 2.79 -24.19 3.11
CA ASP A 110 1.68 -23.25 3.08
C ASP A 110 2.18 -21.79 3.20
N TRP A 111 1.32 -20.80 2.96
CA TRP A 111 1.67 -19.40 3.19
C TRP A 111 2.15 -19.22 4.63
N ALA A 112 3.18 -18.38 4.84
CA ALA A 112 3.71 -18.07 6.18
C ALA A 112 2.65 -17.50 7.15
N VAL A 113 1.50 -17.07 6.64
CA VAL A 113 0.33 -16.62 7.43
C VAL A 113 -0.44 -17.80 8.04
N HIS A 114 -0.31 -19.00 7.45
CA HIS A 114 -1.04 -20.23 7.79
C HIS A 114 -0.14 -21.38 8.28
N THR A 115 1.18 -21.26 8.17
CA THR A 115 2.12 -22.27 8.70
C THR A 115 1.92 -22.46 10.20
N ALA A 116 1.53 -23.68 10.60
CA ALA A 116 1.22 -24.08 11.97
C ALA A 116 2.45 -24.09 12.90
N ASP A 117 3.65 -23.91 12.38
CA ASP A 117 4.91 -23.95 13.13
C ASP A 117 5.08 -22.75 14.09
N ALA A 118 4.22 -21.73 13.97
CA ALA A 118 4.13 -20.62 14.93
C ALA A 118 3.24 -20.94 16.15
N ASP A 119 2.43 -22.00 16.09
CA ASP A 119 1.64 -22.48 17.23
C ASP A 119 2.52 -23.39 18.10
N THR A 120 3.42 -22.76 18.87
CA THR A 120 4.27 -23.46 19.85
C THR A 120 3.45 -24.32 20.81
N SER A 121 2.16 -24.01 21.00
CA SER A 121 1.23 -24.75 21.84
C SER A 121 1.19 -26.24 21.50
N LYS A 122 1.23 -26.64 20.21
CA LYS A 122 1.23 -28.07 19.86
C LYS A 122 2.54 -28.78 20.21
N GLY A 123 3.67 -28.08 20.07
CA GLY A 123 4.98 -28.56 20.50
C GLY A 123 5.09 -28.63 22.02
N GLU A 124 4.62 -27.61 22.73
CA GLU A 124 4.58 -27.53 24.19
C GLU A 124 3.67 -28.60 24.79
N LEU A 125 2.49 -28.85 24.21
CA LEU A 125 1.58 -29.92 24.64
C LEU A 125 2.15 -31.32 24.37
N ALA A 126 2.95 -31.51 23.31
CA ALA A 126 3.62 -32.77 23.03
C ALA A 126 4.75 -33.04 24.04
N VAL A 127 5.55 -32.02 24.36
CA VAL A 127 6.61 -32.08 25.36
C VAL A 127 6.03 -32.29 26.77
N GLU A 128 4.93 -31.61 27.12
CA GLU A 128 4.26 -31.77 28.42
C GLU A 128 3.62 -33.16 28.57
N ARG A 129 3.06 -33.73 27.49
CA ARG A 129 2.57 -35.11 27.48
C ARG A 129 3.69 -36.12 27.68
N GLU A 130 4.84 -35.91 27.04
CA GLU A 130 5.99 -36.82 27.14
C GLU A 130 6.63 -36.79 28.54
N LYS A 131 6.65 -35.62 29.17
CA LYS A 131 7.16 -35.43 30.54
C LYS A 131 6.24 -36.01 31.62
N ASN A 132 4.95 -36.17 31.31
CA ASN A 132 3.94 -36.70 32.24
C ASN A 132 3.58 -38.17 31.94
N ILE A 133 4.40 -38.88 31.16
CA ILE A 133 4.31 -40.33 31.04
C ILE A 133 4.78 -40.92 32.38
N PRO A 134 3.92 -41.64 33.13
CA PRO A 134 4.37 -42.30 34.34
C PRO A 134 5.44 -43.30 33.95
N HIS A 135 6.66 -43.09 34.46
CA HIS A 135 7.70 -44.11 34.39
C HIS A 135 7.22 -45.30 35.21
N GLU A 136 6.70 -46.30 34.50
CA GLU A 136 6.36 -47.60 35.08
C GLU A 136 7.68 -48.20 35.58
N ASN A 137 7.81 -48.29 36.91
CA ASN A 137 9.01 -48.75 37.58
C ASN A 137 9.23 -50.24 37.27
N ASP A 138 10.30 -50.54 36.55
CA ASP A 138 10.93 -51.86 36.48
C ASP A 138 11.50 -52.31 37.84
#